data_AF-A0A2E3S4I9-F1
#
_entry.id   AF-A0A2E3S4I9-F1
#
_cell.length_a   1.000
_cell.length_b   1.000
_cell.length_c   1.000
_cell.angle_alpha   90.00
_cell.angle_beta   90.00
_cell.angle_gamma   90.00
#
_symmetry.space_group_name_H-M   'P 1'
#
loop_
_entity.id
_entity.type
_entity.pdbx_description
1 polymer ?
#
loop_
_entity_poly.entity_id
_entity_poly.type
_entity_poly.pdbx_seq_one_letter_code
_entity_poly.pdbx_strand_id
1 'polypeptide(L)'
;MAVRVTFGISLVRNQRLISIIDLKCLTFVRNMSDMVDKSRLAISKGQLGPVCDMCGVLMTFGESLTIDDQYVCLSCYESMTGITSSTDSNSNPGLRMQ
;
A
#
# COMPACT_ATOMS: atom_id res chain seq x y z
N MET A 1 -10.90 32.90 -37.81
CA MET A 1 -12.26 33.45 -37.74
C MET A 1 -13.23 32.36 -38.15
N ALA A 2 -13.88 31.69 -37.19
CA ALA A 2 -15.15 30.96 -37.32
C ALA A 2 -15.46 30.28 -35.98
N VAL A 3 -16.15 31.01 -35.11
CA VAL A 3 -16.84 30.49 -33.94
C VAL A 3 -18.10 29.78 -34.44
N ARG A 4 -18.32 28.53 -34.04
CA ARG A 4 -19.63 27.89 -34.13
C ARG A 4 -19.94 27.15 -32.83
N VAL A 5 -20.62 27.87 -31.96
CA VAL A 5 -21.45 27.34 -30.88
C VAL A 5 -22.76 26.90 -31.50
N THR A 6 -23.11 25.62 -31.40
CA THR A 6 -24.47 25.15 -31.64
C THR A 6 -24.90 24.27 -30.47
N PHE A 7 -25.59 24.93 -29.54
CA PHE A 7 -26.52 24.29 -28.61
C PHE A 7 -27.63 23.60 -29.43
N GLY A 8 -27.76 22.29 -29.26
CA GLY A 8 -28.85 21.50 -29.84
C GLY A 8 -29.36 20.52 -28.79
N ILE A 9 -30.19 21.01 -27.87
CA ILE A 9 -30.99 20.17 -26.97
C ILE A 9 -32.19 19.60 -27.74
N SER A 10 -32.01 18.46 -28.39
CA SER A 10 -33.12 17.62 -28.84
C SER A 10 -33.29 16.46 -27.86
N LEU A 11 -34.30 16.60 -27.00
CA LEU A 11 -34.85 15.55 -26.15
C LEU A 11 -35.43 14.39 -26.99
N VAL A 12 -35.46 13.21 -26.36
CA VAL A 12 -36.19 11.98 -26.72
C VAL A 12 -35.40 10.92 -27.52
N ARG A 13 -34.72 10.01 -26.80
CA ARG A 13 -35.13 8.59 -26.63
C ARG A 13 -34.03 7.76 -25.97
N ASN A 14 -34.41 7.06 -24.91
CA ASN A 14 -33.92 5.73 -24.54
C ASN A 14 -32.53 5.60 -23.90
N GLN A 15 -32.54 5.39 -22.58
CA GLN A 15 -31.55 4.79 -21.68
C GLN A 15 -30.14 4.47 -22.23
N ARG A 16 -29.18 5.34 -21.88
CA ARG A 16 -27.84 5.07 -21.28
C ARG A 16 -26.87 6.19 -21.63
N LEU A 17 -27.07 7.34 -20.98
CA LEU A 17 -26.03 8.36 -20.87
C LEU A 17 -25.01 7.87 -19.83
N ILE A 18 -24.05 7.04 -20.27
CA ILE A 18 -22.81 6.86 -19.52
C ILE A 18 -21.97 8.09 -19.88
N SER A 19 -21.87 9.02 -18.95
CA SER A 19 -21.10 10.25 -19.16
C SER A 19 -19.63 9.89 -19.42
N ILE A 20 -18.96 10.58 -20.36
CA ILE A 20 -17.51 10.37 -20.61
C ILE A 20 -16.69 10.71 -19.33
N ILE A 21 -17.30 11.47 -18.40
CA ILE A 21 -16.80 11.80 -17.07
C ILE A 21 -16.77 10.54 -16.16
N ASP A 22 -17.79 9.68 -16.23
CA ASP A 22 -17.83 8.38 -15.53
C ASP A 22 -16.72 7.44 -15.99
N LEU A 23 -16.36 7.43 -17.28
CA LEU A 23 -15.33 6.53 -17.80
C LEU A 23 -13.93 6.86 -17.26
N LYS A 24 -13.58 8.15 -17.11
CA LYS A 24 -12.29 8.56 -16.51
C LYS A 24 -12.23 8.22 -15.02
N CYS A 25 -13.33 8.39 -14.28
CA CYS A 25 -13.41 8.02 -12.86
C CYS A 25 -13.24 6.50 -12.67
N LEU A 26 -13.93 5.69 -13.49
CA LEU A 26 -13.79 4.23 -13.48
C LEU A 26 -12.39 3.75 -13.87
N THR A 27 -11.66 4.45 -14.76
CA THR A 27 -10.28 4.08 -15.10
C THR A 27 -9.29 4.43 -13.98
N PHE A 28 -9.55 5.52 -13.24
CA PHE A 28 -8.77 5.91 -12.07
C PHE A 28 -8.93 4.92 -10.91
N VAL A 29 -10.16 4.51 -10.60
CA VAL A 29 -10.43 3.53 -9.53
C VAL A 29 -9.97 2.11 -9.91
N ARG A 30 -9.95 1.76 -11.21
CA ARG A 30 -9.40 0.48 -11.70
C ARG A 30 -7.87 0.36 -11.59
N ASN A 31 -7.14 1.44 -11.30
CA ASN A 31 -5.69 1.42 -11.13
C ASN A 31 -5.23 1.34 -9.66
N MET A 32 -6.15 1.26 -8.69
CA MET A 32 -5.81 1.05 -7.27
C MET A 32 -5.62 -0.43 -6.92
N SER A 33 -5.18 -1.26 -7.87
CA SER A 33 -5.27 -2.71 -7.77
C SER A 33 -4.22 -3.41 -6.90
N ASP A 34 -3.26 -2.71 -6.27
CA ASP A 34 -2.48 -3.33 -5.21
C ASP A 34 -1.87 -2.28 -4.27
N MET A 35 -2.20 -2.37 -2.98
CA MET A 35 -1.48 -1.65 -1.92
C MET A 35 -0.13 -2.29 -1.61
N VAL A 36 0.10 -3.53 -2.04
CA VAL A 36 1.37 -4.26 -1.87
C VAL A 36 1.56 -5.17 -3.09
N ASP A 37 2.78 -5.21 -3.63
CA ASP A 37 3.13 -6.14 -4.70
C ASP A 37 2.98 -7.60 -4.25
N LYS A 38 1.99 -8.31 -4.80
CA LYS A 38 1.70 -9.73 -4.48
C LYS A 38 2.91 -10.66 -4.60
N SER A 39 3.83 -10.36 -5.51
CA SER A 39 5.06 -11.13 -5.73
C SER A 39 6.04 -11.08 -4.55
N ARG A 40 5.92 -10.09 -3.66
CA ARG A 40 6.79 -9.90 -2.49
C ARG A 40 6.19 -10.47 -1.21
N LEU A 41 5.03 -11.13 -1.31
CA LEU A 41 4.35 -11.78 -0.20
C LEU A 41 4.50 -13.30 -0.27
N ALA A 42 4.74 -13.91 0.88
CA ALA A 42 4.76 -15.36 1.04
C ALA A 42 4.10 -15.76 2.37
N ILE A 43 3.64 -17.02 2.46
CA ILE A 43 3.05 -17.54 3.69
C ILE A 43 4.17 -18.02 4.61
N SER A 44 4.32 -17.39 5.76
CA SER A 44 5.30 -17.74 6.78
C SER A 44 4.58 -18.00 8.11
N LYS A 45 4.91 -19.11 8.78
CA LYS A 45 4.30 -19.50 10.08
C LYS A 45 2.74 -19.52 10.08
N GLY A 46 2.13 -19.80 8.93
CA GLY A 46 0.67 -19.82 8.77
C GLY A 46 0.01 -18.44 8.62
N GLN A 47 0.80 -17.36 8.55
CA GLN A 47 0.34 -16.01 8.29
C GLN A 47 0.93 -15.48 6.99
N LEU A 48 0.25 -14.50 6.39
CA LEU A 48 0.76 -13.77 5.24
C LEU A 48 1.84 -12.81 5.71
N GLY A 49 2.98 -12.78 5.04
CA GLY A 49 4.04 -11.84 5.38
C GLY A 49 4.98 -11.54 4.22
N PRO A 50 5.78 -10.47 4.33
CA PRO A 50 6.67 -10.06 3.27
C PRO A 50 7.97 -10.86 3.26
N VAL A 51 8.65 -10.82 2.13
CA VAL A 51 10.03 -11.30 1.99
C VAL A 51 10.98 -10.12 2.17
N CYS A 52 12.04 -10.34 2.94
CA CYS A 52 13.15 -9.41 3.09
C CYS A 52 13.81 -9.08 1.74
N ASP A 53 13.84 -7.82 1.33
CA ASP A 53 14.45 -7.43 0.05
C ASP A 53 15.98 -7.58 0.02
N MET A 54 16.62 -7.56 1.19
CA MET A 54 18.08 -7.68 1.31
C MET A 54 18.55 -9.13 1.44
N CYS A 55 17.81 -9.92 2.20
CA CYS A 55 18.25 -11.22 2.71
C CYS A 55 17.39 -12.39 2.22
N GLY A 56 16.22 -12.12 1.63
CA GLY A 56 15.29 -13.14 1.13
C GLY A 56 14.58 -13.95 2.22
N VAL A 57 14.76 -13.61 3.50
CA VAL A 57 14.09 -14.29 4.61
C VAL A 57 12.60 -13.97 4.60
N LEU A 58 11.77 -15.00 4.71
CA LEU A 58 10.34 -14.86 4.92
C LEU A 58 10.07 -14.46 6.37
N MET A 59 9.32 -13.39 6.55
CA MET A 59 8.96 -12.84 7.86
C MET A 59 7.47 -12.57 7.92
N THR A 60 6.96 -12.31 9.13
CA THR A 60 5.59 -11.81 9.30
C THR A 60 5.57 -10.28 9.21
N PHE A 61 4.41 -9.68 8.92
CA PHE A 61 4.28 -8.22 8.87
C PHE A 61 4.63 -7.53 10.20
N GLY A 62 4.48 -8.22 11.33
CA GLY A 62 4.87 -7.70 12.63
C GLY A 62 6.39 -7.71 12.88
N GLU A 63 7.13 -8.57 12.18
CA GLU A 63 8.60 -8.68 12.27
C GLU A 63 9.31 -7.84 11.19
N SER A 64 8.62 -7.45 10.12
CA SER A 64 9.17 -6.66 9.02
C SER A 64 9.16 -5.17 9.33
N LEU A 65 10.25 -4.48 9.01
CA LEU A 65 10.34 -3.02 9.03
C LEU A 65 10.29 -2.48 7.60
N THR A 66 9.71 -1.29 7.40
CA THR A 66 9.63 -0.65 6.08
C THR A 66 10.63 0.49 5.97
N ILE A 67 11.50 0.47 4.94
CA ILE A 67 12.38 1.58 4.57
C ILE A 67 12.15 1.87 3.08
N ASP A 68 11.78 3.10 2.71
CA ASP A 68 11.68 3.56 1.31
C ASP A 68 11.04 2.51 0.36
N ASP A 69 9.86 2.01 0.73
CA ASP A 69 9.07 1.01 -0.02
C ASP A 69 9.65 -0.43 -0.07
N GLN A 70 10.61 -0.73 0.81
CA GLN A 70 11.20 -2.05 1.01
C GLN A 70 10.84 -2.66 2.36
N TYR A 71 10.60 -3.97 2.37
CA TYR A 71 10.44 -4.76 3.58
C TYR A 71 11.78 -5.37 3.97
N VAL A 72 12.24 -5.02 5.17
CA VAL A 72 13.57 -5.40 5.65
C VAL A 72 13.48 -6.09 7.00
N CYS A 73 14.41 -7.04 7.20
CA CYS A 73 14.58 -7.71 8.48
C CYS A 73 15.18 -6.76 9.52
N LEU A 74 14.96 -6.99 10.82
CA LEU A 74 15.56 -6.16 11.89
C LEU A 74 17.08 -6.05 11.75
N SER A 75 17.79 -7.16 11.54
CA SER A 75 19.26 -7.13 11.39
C SER A 75 19.72 -6.36 10.15
N CYS A 76 18.93 -6.41 9.07
CA CYS A 76 19.15 -5.66 7.84
C CYS A 76 18.93 -4.16 8.08
N TYR A 77 17.87 -3.83 8.82
CA TYR A 77 17.51 -2.47 9.21
C TYR A 77 18.61 -1.83 10.06
N GLU A 78 19.11 -2.53 11.08
CA GLU A 78 20.21 -2.05 11.93
C GLU A 78 21.50 -1.87 11.13
N SER A 79 21.79 -2.77 10.19
CA SER A 79 22.98 -2.68 9.32
C SER A 79 22.90 -1.49 8.36
N MET A 80 21.70 -1.13 7.88
CA MET A 80 21.50 -0.01 6.95
C MET A 80 21.45 1.34 7.66
N THR A 81 20.76 1.41 8.79
CA THR A 81 20.54 2.67 9.50
C THR A 81 21.63 2.98 10.52
N GLY A 82 22.36 1.96 10.98
CA GLY A 82 23.32 2.08 12.08
C GLY A 82 22.66 2.32 13.44
N ILE A 83 21.34 2.19 13.53
CA ILE A 83 20.54 2.45 14.74
C ILE A 83 20.12 1.10 15.33
N THR A 84 20.33 0.92 16.63
CA THR A 84 19.86 -0.25 17.37
C THR A 84 18.51 0.03 18.03
N SER A 85 17.74 -1.02 18.33
CA SER A 85 16.47 -0.87 19.04
C SER A 85 16.62 -0.09 20.36
N SER A 86 15.70 0.83 20.66
CA SER A 86 15.67 1.60 21.92
C SER A 86 14.97 0.86 23.07
N THR A 87 14.85 -0.46 22.98
CA THR A 87 14.15 -1.27 23.98
C THR A 87 15.05 -1.48 25.19
N ASP A 88 15.07 -0.51 26.09
CA ASP A 88 15.74 -0.64 27.38
C ASP A 88 14.84 -1.45 28.34
N SER A 89 15.38 -2.51 28.94
CA SER A 89 14.65 -3.36 29.90
C SER A 89 14.54 -2.73 31.30
N ASN A 90 14.43 -1.41 31.39
CA ASN A 90 14.36 -0.74 32.69
C ASN A 90 13.03 -1.10 33.39
N SER A 91 13.13 -1.51 34.65
CA SER A 91 11.96 -1.83 35.47
C SER A 91 11.16 -0.56 35.68
N ASN A 92 10.00 -0.46 35.04
CA ASN A 92 9.08 0.65 35.28
C ASN A 92 8.31 0.36 36.59
N PRO A 93 8.57 1.10 37.68
CA PRO A 93 7.93 0.85 38.97
C PRO A 93 6.40 1.02 38.94
N GLY A 94 5.84 1.62 37.90
CA GLY A 94 4.39 1.78 37.68
C GLY A 94 3.72 0.66 36.88
N LEU A 95 4.48 -0.19 36.16
CA LEU A 95 3.90 -1.33 35.44
C LEU A 95 3.96 -2.58 36.32
N ARG A 96 2.82 -2.96 36.92
CA ARG A 96 2.67 -4.26 37.55
C ARG A 96 2.37 -5.29 36.46
N MET A 97 3.37 -6.06 36.04
CA MET A 97 3.12 -7.24 35.22
C MET A 97 2.51 -8.30 36.15
N GLN A 98 1.20 -8.54 36.00
CA GLN A 98 0.46 -9.58 36.73
C GLN A 98 0.69 -10.95 36.10
#